data_AF-A0A967Y495-F1
#
_entry.id   AF-A0A967Y495-F1
#
_cell.length_a   1.000
_cell.length_b   1.000
_cell.length_c   1.000
_cell.angle_alpha   90.00
_cell.angle_beta   90.00
_cell.angle_gamma   90.00
#
_symmetry.space_group_name_H-M   'P 1'
#
loop_
_entity.id
_entity.type
_entity.pdbx_description
1 polymer ?
#
loop_
_entity_poly.entity_id
_entity_poly.type
_entity_poly.pdbx_seq_one_letter_code
_entity_poly.pdbx_strand_id
1 'polypeptide(L)'
;PESGADLLDVVGGAGSDVAVLAAYGQLIRPEVLGIPDHGFVNVHYSVLPRWRGASPVVRAILAGDDETGVSLMEMDEGLDTGPVIATARRP
;
A
#
# COMPACT_ATOMS: atom_id res chain seq x y z
N PRO A 1 11.51 1.41 -10.57
CA PRO A 1 11.82 -0.01 -10.84
C PRO A 1 10.78 -0.64 -11.77
N GLU A 2 11.23 -1.25 -12.86
CA GLU A 2 10.35 -1.94 -13.82
C GLU A 2 10.22 -3.43 -13.46
N SER A 3 11.14 -3.94 -12.64
CA SER A 3 11.13 -5.30 -12.10
C SER A 3 11.32 -5.33 -10.57
N GLY A 4 11.02 -6.49 -9.96
CA GLY A 4 11.30 -6.72 -8.55
C GLY A 4 12.79 -6.79 -8.21
N ALA A 5 13.66 -7.12 -9.18
CA ALA A 5 15.11 -7.08 -8.99
C ALA A 5 15.59 -5.62 -8.89
N ASP A 6 15.07 -4.75 -9.76
CA ASP A 6 15.37 -3.32 -9.71
C ASP A 6 14.92 -2.69 -8.39
N LEU A 7 13.80 -3.16 -7.84
CA LEU A 7 13.29 -2.64 -6.57
C LEU A 7 14.22 -3.01 -5.40
N LEU A 8 14.75 -4.24 -5.38
CA LEU A 8 15.70 -4.66 -4.36
C LEU A 8 16.95 -3.77 -4.37
N ASP A 9 17.53 -3.54 -5.54
CA ASP A 9 18.73 -2.71 -5.69
C ASP A 9 18.47 -1.25 -5.30
N VAL A 10 17.31 -0.70 -5.70
CA VAL A 10 16.93 0.67 -5.36
C VAL A 10 16.72 0.83 -3.86
N VAL A 11 15.96 -0.04 -3.21
CA VAL A 11 15.65 0.07 -1.77
C VAL A 11 16.91 -0.24 -0.94
N GLY A 12 17.67 -1.27 -1.30
CA GLY A 12 18.90 -1.65 -0.61
C GLY A 12 20.02 -0.62 -0.74
N GLY A 13 20.11 0.10 -1.86
CA GLY A 13 21.10 1.15 -2.07
C GLY A 13 20.72 2.53 -1.54
N ALA A 14 19.44 2.77 -1.23
CA ALA A 14 18.95 4.10 -0.84
C ALA A 14 19.29 4.47 0.61
N GLY A 15 19.48 3.50 1.51
CA GLY A 15 19.71 3.76 2.93
C GLY A 15 18.53 4.46 3.61
N SER A 16 17.30 4.17 3.17
CA SER A 16 16.07 4.80 3.67
C SER A 16 15.59 4.15 4.98
N ASP A 17 15.15 4.96 5.93
CA ASP A 17 14.51 4.46 7.16
C ASP A 17 13.08 3.94 6.90
N VAL A 18 12.36 4.53 5.95
CA VAL A 18 10.97 4.17 5.56
C VAL A 18 10.85 4.13 4.04
N ALA A 19 10.07 3.18 3.52
CA ALA A 19 9.63 3.17 2.11
C ALA A 19 8.13 3.48 1.98
N VAL A 20 7.77 4.31 1.00
CA VAL A 20 6.38 4.74 0.76
C VAL A 20 5.89 4.23 -0.59
N LEU A 21 4.78 3.51 -0.60
CA LEU A 21 4.07 3.07 -1.79
C LEU A 21 2.83 3.92 -2.05
N ALA A 22 2.74 4.40 -3.29
CA ALA A 22 1.59 5.10 -3.82
C ALA A 22 1.32 4.58 -5.23
N ALA A 23 0.20 3.87 -5.40
CA ALA A 23 -0.21 3.30 -6.69
C ALA A 23 0.87 2.39 -7.35
N TYR A 24 1.63 1.65 -6.54
CA TYR A 24 2.59 0.68 -7.04
C TYR A 24 1.91 -0.66 -7.35
N GLY A 25 1.92 -1.06 -8.62
CA GLY A 25 1.12 -2.19 -9.10
C GLY A 25 1.78 -3.57 -8.97
N GLN A 26 2.97 -3.68 -8.39
CA GLN A 26 3.67 -4.96 -8.23
C GLN A 26 3.69 -5.39 -6.76
N LEU A 27 3.62 -6.71 -6.52
CA LEU A 27 3.77 -7.28 -5.20
C LEU A 27 5.20 -7.08 -4.70
N ILE A 28 5.34 -6.62 -3.45
CA ILE A 28 6.64 -6.50 -2.79
C ILE A 28 6.99 -7.86 -2.20
N ARG A 29 8.18 -8.37 -2.55
CA ARG A 29 8.67 -9.64 -2.00
C ARG A 29 9.02 -9.45 -0.52
N PRO A 30 8.84 -10.46 0.34
CA PRO A 30 9.19 -10.37 1.76
C PRO A 30 10.63 -9.90 2.01
N GLU A 31 11.58 -10.33 1.17
CA GLU A 31 12.99 -9.93 1.22
C GLU A 31 13.20 -8.40 1.09
N VAL A 32 12.28 -7.71 0.39
CA VAL A 32 12.34 -6.26 0.20
C VAL A 32 11.63 -5.54 1.33
N LEU A 33 10.52 -6.09 1.86
CA LEU A 33 9.71 -5.46 2.92
C LEU A 33 10.51 -5.15 4.19
N GLY A 34 11.53 -5.96 4.49
CA GLY A 34 12.36 -5.81 5.69
C GLY A 34 13.61 -4.93 5.54
N ILE A 35 13.81 -4.27 4.40
CA ILE A 35 15.03 -3.48 4.17
C ILE A 35 15.04 -2.16 4.94
N PRO A 36 13.99 -1.30 4.88
CA PRO A 36 13.94 -0.10 5.68
C PRO A 36 13.71 -0.44 7.16
N ASP A 37 14.42 0.22 8.07
CA ASP A 37 14.35 -0.03 9.52
C ASP A 37 12.94 0.15 10.12
N HIS A 38 12.13 1.02 9.50
CA HIS A 38 10.74 1.26 9.87
C HIS A 38 9.75 0.71 8.83
N GLY A 39 10.22 -0.12 7.91
CA GLY A 39 9.40 -0.86 6.96
C GLY A 39 8.74 -0.01 5.87
N PHE A 40 7.62 -0.54 5.38
CA PHE A 40 6.88 0.00 4.24
C PHE A 40 5.53 0.55 4.68
N VAL A 41 5.15 1.69 4.14
CA VAL A 41 3.79 2.23 4.24
C VAL A 41 3.15 2.33 2.86
N ASN A 42 1.86 2.03 2.77
CA ASN A 42 1.07 2.09 1.55
C ASN A 42 -0.11 3.06 1.70
N VAL A 43 -0.40 3.81 0.63
CA VAL A 43 -1.64 4.57 0.49
C VAL A 43 -2.65 3.72 -0.28
N HIS A 44 -3.63 3.18 0.44
CA HIS A 44 -4.71 2.39 -0.15
C HIS A 44 -5.95 3.25 -0.41
N TYR A 45 -6.53 3.13 -1.61
CA TYR A 45 -7.61 4.01 -2.07
C TYR A 45 -9.02 3.52 -1.66
N SER A 46 -9.14 3.09 -0.41
CA SER A 46 -10.41 2.88 0.28
C SER A 46 -10.28 3.13 1.78
N VAL A 47 -11.42 3.15 2.46
CA VAL A 47 -11.50 3.04 3.93
C VAL A 47 -11.37 1.56 4.31
N LEU A 48 -10.18 1.11 4.68
CA LEU A 48 -9.94 -0.28 5.07
C LEU A 48 -10.77 -0.66 6.30
N PRO A 49 -11.24 -1.93 6.40
CA PRO A 49 -10.95 -3.07 5.52
C PRO A 49 -11.85 -3.17 4.27
N ARG A 50 -12.73 -2.18 4.01
CA ARG A 50 -13.59 -2.19 2.83
C ARG A 50 -12.72 -2.11 1.57
N TRP A 51 -13.03 -2.93 0.56
CA TRP A 51 -12.36 -2.94 -0.75
C TRP A 51 -10.84 -3.09 -0.70
N ARG A 52 -10.33 -4.14 -0.05
CA ARG A 52 -8.94 -4.59 -0.25
C ARG A 52 -8.66 -4.98 -1.70
N GLY A 53 -7.39 -4.91 -2.06
CA GLY A 53 -6.86 -5.29 -3.36
C GLY A 53 -7.14 -4.27 -4.46
N ALA A 54 -7.03 -4.72 -5.69
CA ALA A 54 -7.08 -3.85 -6.86
C ALA A 54 -8.44 -3.17 -7.05
N SER A 55 -8.37 -1.96 -7.62
CA SER A 55 -9.52 -1.15 -8.07
C SER A 55 -10.55 -0.80 -6.99
N PRO A 56 -10.15 -0.36 -5.79
CA PRO A 56 -11.08 -0.07 -4.69
C PRO A 56 -12.10 1.02 -5.03
N VAL A 57 -11.68 2.08 -5.73
CA VAL A 57 -12.56 3.19 -6.14
C VAL A 57 -13.66 2.70 -7.08
N VAL A 58 -13.31 1.89 -8.08
CA VAL A 58 -14.28 1.31 -9.02
C VAL A 58 -15.31 0.46 -8.28
N ARG A 59 -14.86 -0.34 -7.29
CA ARG A 59 -15.75 -1.17 -6.49
C ARG A 59 -16.72 -0.36 -5.64
N ALA A 60 -16.24 0.73 -5.02
CA ALA A 60 -17.09 1.64 -4.25
C ALA A 60 -18.18 2.27 -5.15
N ILE A 61 -17.80 2.75 -6.35
CA ILE A 61 -18.75 3.31 -7.32
C ILE A 61 -19.79 2.27 -7.75
N LEU A 62 -19.36 1.05 -8.12
CA LEU A 62 -20.27 0.01 -8.60
C LEU A 62 -21.22 -0.51 -7.51
N ALA A 63 -20.80 -0.47 -6.24
CA ALA A 63 -21.65 -0.84 -5.12
C ALA A 63 -22.60 0.29 -4.69
N GLY A 64 -22.40 1.52 -5.20
CA GLY A 64 -23.15 2.69 -4.77
C GLY A 64 -22.82 3.08 -3.33
N ASP A 65 -21.56 2.96 -2.91
CA ASP A 65 -21.15 3.43 -1.58
C ASP A 65 -21.30 4.96 -1.52
N ASP A 66 -22.03 5.46 -0.52
CA ASP A 66 -22.23 6.90 -0.25
C ASP A 66 -20.97 7.58 0.32
N GLU A 67 -19.96 6.79 0.71
CA GLU A 67 -18.70 7.28 1.25
C GLU A 67 -17.58 6.30 0.89
N THR A 68 -16.42 6.83 0.52
CA THR A 68 -15.15 6.12 0.39
C THR A 68 -14.02 6.95 1.00
N GLY A 69 -12.78 6.72 0.60
CA GLY A 69 -11.65 7.47 1.11
C GLY A 69 -10.31 6.85 0.80
N VAL A 70 -9.32 7.20 1.59
CA VAL A 70 -7.97 6.64 1.55
C VAL A 70 -7.54 6.21 2.95
N SER A 71 -6.75 5.15 3.02
CA SER A 71 -6.10 4.68 4.24
C SER A 71 -4.59 4.68 4.05
N LEU A 72 -3.86 5.29 4.99
CA LEU A 72 -2.42 5.08 5.13
C LEU A 72 -2.23 3.86 6.04
N MET A 73 -1.48 2.87 5.59
CA MET A 73 -1.27 1.63 6.33
C MET A 73 0.18 1.18 6.30
N GLU A 74 0.61 0.47 7.33
CA GLU A 74 1.83 -0.34 7.30
C GLU A 74 1.60 -1.56 6.41
N MET A 75 2.62 -1.99 5.69
CA MET A 75 2.55 -3.21 4.90
C MET A 75 3.00 -4.43 5.71
N ASP A 76 2.32 -5.55 5.50
CA ASP A 76 2.71 -6.88 5.95
C ASP A 76 2.84 -7.81 4.72
N GLU A 77 2.99 -9.12 4.96
CA GLU A 77 3.07 -10.10 3.88
C GLU A 77 1.75 -10.28 3.11
N GLY A 78 0.64 -9.74 3.64
CA GLY A 78 -0.68 -9.87 3.04
C GLY A 78 -1.06 -8.68 2.16
N LEU A 79 -2.12 -8.86 1.36
CA LEU A 79 -2.63 -7.81 0.49
C LEU A 79 -3.55 -6.85 1.25
N ASP A 80 -3.06 -5.65 1.51
CA ASP A 80 -3.77 -4.57 2.22
C ASP A 80 -4.27 -5.01 3.61
N THR A 81 -3.48 -5.86 4.31
CA THR A 81 -3.86 -6.46 5.60
C THR A 81 -3.21 -5.84 6.82
N GLY A 82 -2.11 -5.11 6.63
CA GLY A 82 -1.38 -4.49 7.73
C GLY A 82 -2.14 -3.37 8.48
N PRO A 83 -1.61 -2.92 9.63
CA PRO A 83 -2.21 -1.91 10.49
C PRO A 83 -2.50 -0.58 9.76
N VAL A 84 -3.70 -0.04 9.95
CA VAL A 84 -4.06 1.29 9.45
C VAL A 84 -3.51 2.36 10.40
N ILE A 85 -2.70 3.27 9.87
CA ILE A 85 -2.12 4.42 10.58
C ILE A 85 -3.11 5.59 10.61
N ALA A 86 -3.72 5.90 9.46
CA ALA A 86 -4.64 7.02 9.33
C ALA A 86 -5.66 6.78 8.21
N THR A 87 -6.80 7.46 8.29
CA THR A 87 -7.87 7.38 7.29
C THR A 87 -8.44 8.75 7.00
N ALA A 88 -8.64 9.07 5.72
CA ALA A 88 -9.39 10.24 5.28
C ALA A 88 -10.61 9.80 4.48
N ARG A 89 -11.81 10.17 4.95
CA ARG A 89 -13.10 9.84 4.32
C ARG A 89 -13.54 10.92 3.33
N ARG A 90 -14.29 10.51 2.30
CA ARG A 90 -14.87 11.36 1.26
C ARG A 90 -16.27 10.84 0.91
N PRO A 91 -17.27 11.72 0.79
CA PRO A 91 -18.54 11.36 0.19
C PRO A 91 -18.35 10.97 -1.28
#